data_AF-A0A2I2KUS8-F1
#
_entry.id   AF-A0A2I2KUS8-F1
#
_cell.length_a   1.000
_cell.length_b   1.000
_cell.length_c   1.000
_cell.angle_alpha   90.00
_cell.angle_beta   90.00
_cell.angle_gamma   90.00
#
_symmetry.space_group_name_H-M   'P 1'
#
loop_
_entity.id
_entity.type
_entity.pdbx_description
1 polymer ?
#
loop_
_entity_poly.entity_id
_entity_poly.type
_entity_poly.pdbx_seq_one_letter_code
_entity_poly.pdbx_strand_id
1 'polypeptide(L)'
;MSDLESAPRPQQRVTTALEKILDAEFDVEVCPPWLLRPGRAECAAAWTPLTTIYRALTGQELPETAPPRERRRLDIIARYPDGSQQTIEIDERQHFTAARAATFPHYPADIALGYDPHRWLRRSQELTGREPGGGFARPCPPLFPGPGGRHRQRAFRDALADLVPPQHGWLPTVRIADFQIPTTSQDDELTAATVRGLLQRPGGPPTRFLR
;
A
#
# COMPACT_ATOMS: atom_id res chain seq x y z
N MET A 1 -11.97 -35.80 12.20
CA MET A 1 -12.20 -34.85 11.09
C MET A 1 -11.08 -33.86 11.16
N SER A 2 -10.17 -33.90 10.18
CA SER A 2 -8.97 -33.07 10.13
C SER A 2 -9.38 -31.61 10.00
N ASP A 3 -8.99 -30.78 10.96
CA ASP A 3 -8.94 -29.33 10.77
C ASP A 3 -7.94 -29.09 9.64
N LEU A 4 -8.45 -28.86 8.43
CA LEU A 4 -7.67 -28.23 7.37
C LEU A 4 -7.39 -26.81 7.87
N GLU A 5 -6.27 -26.61 8.55
CA GLU A 5 -5.72 -25.29 8.82
C GLU A 5 -5.78 -24.50 7.52
N SER A 6 -6.63 -23.47 7.50
CA SER A 6 -6.72 -22.58 6.35
C SER A 6 -5.35 -21.94 6.15
N ALA A 7 -4.87 -21.93 4.90
CA ALA A 7 -3.57 -21.35 4.61
C ALA A 7 -3.48 -19.92 5.18
N PRO A 8 -2.38 -19.56 5.86
CA PRO A 8 -2.25 -18.25 6.47
C PRO A 8 -2.40 -17.13 5.43
N ARG A 9 -3.04 -16.02 5.83
CA ARG A 9 -3.30 -14.89 4.93
C ARG A 9 -1.98 -14.33 4.37
N PRO A 10 -1.96 -13.76 3.15
CA PRO A 10 -0.74 -13.22 2.55
C PRO A 10 0.07 -12.31 3.48
N GLN A 11 -0.59 -11.40 4.21
CA GLN A 11 0.05 -10.51 5.19
C GLN A 11 0.75 -11.26 6.33
N GLN A 12 0.14 -12.31 6.89
CA GLN A 12 0.75 -13.10 7.97
C GLN A 12 2.02 -13.78 7.46
N ARG A 13 1.97 -14.36 6.26
CA ARG A 13 3.11 -15.04 5.64
C ARG A 13 4.26 -14.09 5.34
N VAL A 14 3.95 -12.90 4.83
CA VAL A 14 4.98 -11.88 4.60
C VAL A 14 5.56 -11.40 5.92
N THR A 15 4.75 -11.17 6.95
CA THR A 15 5.23 -10.75 8.28
C THR A 15 6.21 -11.78 8.85
N THR A 16 5.86 -13.06 8.85
CA THR A 16 6.75 -14.15 9.30
C THR A 16 8.03 -14.24 8.45
N ALA A 17 7.95 -14.00 7.14
CA ALA A 17 9.12 -13.94 6.29
C ALA A 17 10.02 -12.75 6.64
N LEU A 18 9.44 -11.58 6.91
CA LEU A 18 10.17 -10.36 7.30
C LEU A 18 10.95 -10.57 8.60
N GLU A 19 10.34 -11.18 9.63
CA GLU A 19 10.98 -11.48 10.91
C GLU A 19 12.25 -12.34 10.77
N LYS A 20 12.30 -13.20 9.74
CA LYS A 20 13.47 -14.04 9.46
C LYS A 20 14.58 -13.31 8.72
N ILE A 21 14.24 -12.36 7.86
CA ILE A 21 15.19 -11.76 6.90
C ILE A 21 15.60 -10.32 7.23
N LEU A 22 14.89 -9.65 8.13
CA LEU A 22 15.16 -8.28 8.51
C LEU A 22 15.47 -8.17 10.01
N ASP A 23 16.43 -7.31 10.31
CA ASP A 23 16.68 -6.81 11.66
C ASP A 23 15.83 -5.56 11.90
N ALA A 24 14.57 -5.78 12.28
CA ALA A 24 13.59 -4.73 12.57
C ALA A 24 12.51 -5.25 13.53
N GLU A 25 11.86 -4.33 14.24
CA GLU A 25 10.59 -4.60 14.92
C GLU A 25 9.43 -4.35 13.96
N PHE A 26 8.36 -5.14 14.05
CA PHE A 26 7.21 -5.05 13.16
C PHE A 26 5.94 -4.73 13.93
N ASP A 27 5.28 -3.63 13.54
CA ASP A 27 3.90 -3.38 13.92
C ASP A 27 2.98 -3.70 12.74
N VAL A 28 1.90 -4.43 12.98
CA VAL A 28 0.89 -4.77 11.94
C VAL A 28 -0.38 -3.94 12.11
N GLU A 29 -1.05 -3.64 11.01
CA GLU A 29 -2.38 -3.03 11.01
C GLU A 29 -2.45 -1.68 11.76
N VAL A 30 -1.42 -0.84 11.58
CA VAL A 30 -1.26 0.42 12.31
C VAL A 30 -1.85 1.60 11.54
N CYS A 31 -2.45 2.55 12.24
CA CYS A 31 -2.86 3.83 11.66
C CYS A 31 -2.05 4.96 12.31
N PRO A 32 -0.96 5.42 11.67
CA PRO A 32 -0.17 6.55 12.18
C PRO A 32 -1.04 7.80 12.38
N PRO A 33 -0.72 8.69 13.33
CA PRO A 33 -1.51 9.89 13.60
C PRO A 33 -1.72 10.76 12.35
N TRP A 34 -0.71 10.89 11.50
CA TRP A 34 -0.78 11.66 10.25
C TRP A 34 -1.65 11.01 9.16
N LEU A 35 -2.12 9.77 9.36
CA LEU A 35 -3.15 9.12 8.52
C LEU A 35 -4.51 9.04 9.20
N LEU A 36 -4.68 9.64 10.38
CA LEU A 36 -5.99 9.90 10.98
C LEU A 36 -6.50 11.23 10.43
N ARG A 37 -7.31 11.16 9.37
CA ARG A 37 -7.86 12.32 8.65
C ARG A 37 -6.78 13.19 7.99
N PRO A 38 -5.93 12.61 7.12
CA PRO A 38 -4.85 13.37 6.48
C PRO A 38 -5.41 14.54 5.67
N GLY A 39 -4.99 15.76 6.03
CA GLY A 39 -5.30 16.99 5.33
C GLY A 39 -4.05 17.61 4.72
N ARG A 40 -4.14 18.90 4.37
CA ARG A 40 -3.03 19.65 3.78
C ARG A 40 -1.77 19.62 4.66
N ALA A 41 -1.94 19.78 5.97
CA ALA A 41 -0.81 19.85 6.90
C ALA A 41 -0.04 18.52 6.97
N GLU A 42 -0.75 17.40 7.10
CA GLU A 42 -0.15 16.07 7.20
C GLU A 42 0.45 15.61 5.86
N CYS A 43 -0.13 16.04 4.74
CA CYS A 43 0.37 15.66 3.41
C CYS A 43 1.54 16.52 2.93
N ALA A 44 1.75 17.72 3.49
CA ALA A 44 2.85 18.62 3.16
C ALA A 44 3.10 18.73 1.64
N ALA A 45 4.31 18.42 1.15
CA ALA A 45 4.65 18.52 -0.27
C ALA A 45 3.87 17.52 -1.15
N ALA A 46 3.37 16.43 -0.58
CA ALA A 46 2.52 15.47 -1.28
C ALA A 46 1.08 15.99 -1.48
N TRP A 47 0.70 17.13 -0.88
CA TRP A 47 -0.66 17.67 -1.04
C TRP A 47 -1.03 17.92 -2.50
N THR A 48 -0.18 18.60 -3.27
CA THR A 48 -0.44 18.91 -4.68
C THR A 48 -0.69 17.66 -5.54
N PRO A 49 0.20 16.64 -5.56
CA PRO A 49 -0.09 15.42 -6.32
C PRO A 49 -1.33 14.69 -5.79
N LEU A 50 -1.58 14.66 -4.48
CA LEU A 50 -2.78 14.04 -3.91
C LEU A 50 -4.09 14.75 -4.33
N THR A 51 -4.11 16.08 -4.37
CA THR A 51 -5.27 16.83 -4.88
C THR A 51 -5.53 16.51 -6.36
N THR A 52 -4.47 16.39 -7.17
CA THR A 52 -4.56 16.03 -8.58
C THR A 52 -5.10 14.61 -8.76
N ILE A 53 -4.57 13.65 -7.99
CA ILE A 53 -5.07 12.26 -7.97
C ILE A 53 -6.53 12.22 -7.55
N TYR A 54 -6.90 12.92 -6.49
CA TYR A 54 -8.29 12.95 -6.02
C TYR A 54 -9.23 13.50 -7.08
N ARG A 55 -8.84 14.58 -7.76
CA ARG A 55 -9.61 15.16 -8.88
C ARG A 55 -9.70 14.20 -10.05
N ALA A 56 -8.62 13.52 -10.42
CA ALA A 56 -8.63 12.50 -11.48
C ALA A 56 -9.56 11.33 -11.16
N LEU A 57 -9.63 10.93 -9.88
CA LEU A 57 -10.51 9.85 -9.43
C LEU A 57 -11.98 10.29 -9.36
N THR A 58 -12.27 11.50 -8.89
CA THR A 58 -13.63 11.89 -8.45
C THR A 58 -14.26 13.01 -9.27
N GLY A 59 -13.47 13.79 -10.00
CA GLY A 59 -13.88 15.07 -10.59
C GLY A 59 -14.09 16.20 -9.59
N GLN A 60 -13.71 16.02 -8.31
CA GLN A 60 -13.96 16.97 -7.22
C GLN A 60 -12.66 17.53 -6.65
N GLU A 61 -12.78 18.61 -5.87
CA GLU A 61 -11.67 19.13 -5.06
C GLU A 61 -11.52 18.32 -3.77
N LEU A 62 -10.27 18.01 -3.42
CA LEU A 62 -9.97 17.36 -2.16
C LEU A 62 -10.15 18.39 -1.02
N PRO A 63 -11.00 18.11 -0.02
CA PRO A 63 -11.18 19.02 1.10
C PRO A 63 -9.89 19.13 1.92
N GLU A 64 -9.50 20.34 2.31
CA GLU A 64 -8.25 20.58 3.07
C GLU A 64 -8.20 19.87 4.42
N THR A 65 -9.38 19.58 4.98
CA THR A 65 -9.55 18.75 6.18
C THR A 65 -10.36 17.52 5.82
N ALA A 66 -9.78 16.34 6.03
CA ALA A 66 -10.48 15.10 5.75
C ALA A 66 -11.68 14.89 6.73
N PRO A 67 -12.78 14.26 6.26
CA PRO A 67 -13.93 13.96 7.09
C PRO A 67 -13.58 13.09 8.31
N PRO A 68 -14.36 13.16 9.42
CA PRO A 68 -14.04 12.47 10.68
C PRO A 68 -13.74 10.97 10.59
N ARG A 69 -14.28 10.26 9.60
CA ARG A 69 -14.11 8.81 9.43
C ARG A 69 -12.99 8.43 8.46
N GLU A 70 -12.36 9.40 7.83
CA GLU A 70 -11.29 9.13 6.88
C GLU A 70 -10.02 8.77 7.63
N ARG A 71 -9.49 7.58 7.32
CA ARG A 71 -8.25 7.06 7.91
C ARG A 71 -7.62 6.05 6.98
N ARG A 72 -6.29 6.00 6.97
CA ARG A 72 -5.53 4.95 6.28
C ARG A 72 -4.69 4.17 7.30
N ARG A 73 -5.08 2.91 7.49
CA ARG A 73 -4.30 1.91 8.19
C ARG A 73 -3.27 1.30 7.25
N LEU A 74 -2.04 1.10 7.67
CA LEU A 74 -0.95 0.47 6.92
C LEU A 74 -0.83 -1.00 7.35
N ASP A 75 -0.46 -1.88 6.43
CA ASP A 75 -0.44 -3.33 6.72
C ASP A 75 0.70 -3.70 7.68
N ILE A 76 1.92 -3.22 7.43
CA ILE A 76 3.12 -3.49 8.23
C ILE A 76 3.99 -2.22 8.30
N ILE A 77 4.51 -1.91 9.49
CA ILE A 77 5.57 -0.91 9.72
C ILE A 77 6.79 -1.66 10.24
N ALA A 78 7.90 -1.56 9.52
CA ALA A 78 9.22 -1.99 9.99
C ALA A 78 9.92 -0.83 10.71
N ARG A 79 10.38 -1.06 11.95
CA ARG A 79 11.20 -0.12 12.73
C ARG A 79 12.62 -0.67 12.84
N TYR A 80 13.57 0.03 12.25
CA TYR A 80 14.97 -0.41 12.22
C TYR A 80 15.74 0.07 13.46
N PRO A 81 16.86 -0.59 13.82
CA PRO A 81 17.70 -0.21 14.96
C PRO A 81 18.22 1.24 14.95
N ASP A 82 18.33 1.88 13.79
CA ASP A 82 18.74 3.28 13.67
C ASP A 82 17.60 4.30 13.86
N GLY A 83 16.40 3.82 14.18
CA GLY A 83 15.20 4.63 14.36
C GLY A 83 14.44 4.95 13.08
N SER A 84 14.95 4.57 11.90
CA SER A 84 14.21 4.72 10.65
C SER A 84 13.01 3.77 10.59
N GLN A 85 11.97 4.19 9.87
CA GLN A 85 10.72 3.45 9.73
C GLN A 85 10.37 3.28 8.26
N GLN A 86 9.76 2.16 7.91
CA GLN A 86 9.33 1.88 6.54
C GLN A 86 7.98 1.16 6.51
N THR A 87 7.12 1.61 5.62
CA THR A 87 5.83 0.96 5.34
C THR A 87 6.02 -0.20 4.36
N ILE A 88 5.39 -1.34 4.65
CA ILE A 88 5.27 -2.47 3.74
C ILE A 88 3.79 -2.79 3.58
N GLU A 89 3.26 -2.70 2.35
CA GLU A 89 1.86 -2.97 2.01
C GLU A 89 1.73 -4.25 1.19
N ILE A 90 0.66 -5.01 1.43
CA ILE A 90 0.38 -6.27 0.76
C ILE A 90 -0.81 -6.11 -0.17
N ASP A 91 -0.53 -6.00 -1.46
CA ASP A 91 -1.56 -5.70 -2.44
C ASP A 91 -2.19 -6.97 -2.99
N GLU A 92 -3.41 -7.25 -2.54
CA GLU A 92 -4.26 -8.30 -3.10
C GLU A 92 -4.97 -7.85 -4.39
N ARG A 93 -5.55 -8.79 -5.14
CA ARG A 93 -6.32 -8.56 -6.40
C ARG A 93 -7.17 -7.28 -6.39
N GLN A 94 -7.78 -6.97 -5.26
CA GLN A 94 -8.71 -5.87 -5.07
C GLN A 94 -8.09 -4.44 -5.11
N HIS A 95 -6.76 -4.33 -5.11
CA HIS A 95 -6.01 -3.08 -5.30
C HIS A 95 -5.76 -2.77 -6.79
N PHE A 96 -5.72 -3.80 -7.64
CA PHE A 96 -5.45 -3.66 -9.08
C PHE A 96 -6.73 -3.32 -9.84
N THR A 97 -6.99 -2.04 -10.03
CA THR A 97 -8.25 -1.49 -10.59
C THR A 97 -7.96 -0.36 -11.58
N ALA A 98 -8.92 -0.01 -12.44
CA ALA A 98 -8.79 1.17 -13.31
C ALA A 98 -8.54 2.46 -12.50
N ALA A 99 -9.16 2.57 -11.32
CA ALA A 99 -8.92 3.69 -10.40
C ALA A 99 -7.46 3.75 -9.95
N ARG A 100 -6.84 2.61 -9.60
CA ARG A 100 -5.42 2.55 -9.24
C ARG A 100 -4.52 2.90 -10.42
N ALA A 101 -4.84 2.43 -11.62
CA ALA A 101 -4.11 2.82 -12.84
C ALA A 101 -4.13 4.35 -13.05
N ALA A 102 -5.27 5.00 -12.77
CA ALA A 102 -5.44 6.45 -12.94
C ALA A 102 -4.61 7.29 -11.95
N THR A 103 -4.06 6.72 -10.87
CA THR A 103 -3.25 7.50 -9.92
C THR A 103 -1.81 7.70 -10.38
N PHE A 104 -1.22 6.69 -11.04
CA PHE A 104 0.21 6.68 -11.37
C PHE A 104 0.69 7.84 -12.26
N PRO A 105 -0.08 8.32 -13.27
CA PRO A 105 0.34 9.48 -14.07
C PRO A 105 0.53 10.78 -13.28
N HIS A 106 0.07 10.83 -12.03
CA HIS A 106 0.10 12.02 -11.18
C HIS A 106 1.11 11.91 -10.04
N TYR A 107 1.89 10.82 -10.00
CA TYR A 107 2.99 10.70 -9.04
C TYR A 107 4.12 11.65 -9.45
N PRO A 108 4.81 12.31 -8.49
CA PRO A 108 6.00 13.09 -8.80
C PRO A 108 7.03 12.23 -9.52
N ALA A 109 7.71 12.77 -10.53
CA ALA A 109 8.65 12.00 -11.35
C ALA A 109 9.88 11.52 -10.56
N ASP A 110 10.23 12.21 -9.48
CA ASP A 110 11.36 11.98 -8.59
C ASP A 110 10.97 11.24 -7.31
N ILE A 111 9.72 10.81 -7.16
CA ILE A 111 9.31 10.08 -5.96
C ILE A 111 10.04 8.74 -5.87
N ALA A 112 10.73 8.51 -4.76
CA ALA A 112 11.28 7.20 -4.45
C ALA A 112 10.15 6.26 -4.02
N LEU A 113 10.08 5.07 -4.64
CA LEU A 113 9.15 4.00 -4.29
C LEU A 113 9.94 2.71 -4.09
N GLY A 114 9.60 1.92 -3.08
CA GLY A 114 10.19 0.60 -2.82
C GLY A 114 9.62 -0.52 -3.69
N TYR A 115 8.93 -0.18 -4.79
CA TYR A 115 8.31 -1.12 -5.72
C TYR A 115 8.36 -0.56 -7.15
N ASP A 116 8.08 -1.42 -8.15
CA ASP A 116 8.03 -1.02 -9.56
C ASP A 116 6.61 -0.48 -9.90
N PRO A 117 6.43 0.85 -10.04
CA PRO A 117 5.12 1.42 -10.33
C PRO A 117 4.60 1.01 -11.72
N HIS A 118 5.49 0.74 -12.69
CA HIS A 118 5.07 0.30 -14.02
C HIS A 118 4.47 -1.11 -13.97
N ARG A 119 5.01 -2.00 -13.13
CA ARG A 119 4.41 -3.34 -12.93
C ARG A 119 3.01 -3.24 -12.32
N TRP A 120 2.80 -2.36 -11.34
CA TRP A 120 1.49 -2.13 -10.73
C TRP A 120 0.50 -1.49 -11.70
N LEU A 121 0.96 -0.51 -12.49
CA LEU A 121 0.17 0.13 -13.52
C LEU A 121 -0.29 -0.89 -14.57
N ARG A 122 0.63 -1.66 -15.16
CA ARG A 122 0.30 -2.71 -16.14
C ARG A 122 -0.70 -3.69 -15.57
N ARG A 123 -0.49 -4.16 -14.33
CA ARG A 123 -1.40 -5.10 -13.69
C ARG A 123 -2.81 -4.51 -13.49
N SER A 124 -2.88 -3.24 -13.11
CA SER A 124 -4.15 -2.53 -12.95
C SER A 124 -4.88 -2.32 -14.29
N GLN A 125 -4.13 -2.08 -15.37
CA GLN A 125 -4.68 -1.98 -16.73
C GLN A 125 -5.18 -3.34 -17.24
N GLU A 126 -4.44 -4.42 -17.04
CA GLU A 126 -4.85 -5.79 -17.41
C GLU A 126 -6.16 -6.23 -16.75
N LEU A 127 -6.42 -5.75 -15.53
CA LEU A 127 -7.60 -6.09 -14.74
C LEU A 127 -8.73 -5.07 -14.86
N THR A 128 -8.56 -4.02 -15.67
CA THR A 128 -9.62 -3.04 -15.93
C THR A 128 -10.84 -3.71 -16.57
N GLY A 129 -12.03 -3.43 -16.07
CA GLY A 129 -13.28 -4.09 -16.44
C GLY A 129 -13.46 -5.48 -15.82
N ARG A 130 -12.47 -5.97 -15.06
CA ARG A 130 -12.49 -7.25 -14.33
C ARG A 130 -12.26 -7.04 -12.83
N GLU A 131 -12.49 -5.81 -12.36
CA GLU A 131 -12.41 -5.47 -10.95
C GLU A 131 -13.47 -6.23 -10.14
N PRO A 132 -13.19 -6.54 -8.87
CA PRO A 132 -14.20 -7.15 -8.00
C PRO A 132 -15.45 -6.24 -7.86
N GLY A 133 -16.63 -6.76 -8.18
CA GLY A 133 -17.91 -6.05 -8.06
C GLY A 133 -18.51 -6.06 -6.65
N GLY A 134 -19.78 -5.67 -6.55
CA GLY A 134 -20.55 -5.75 -5.30
C GLY A 134 -19.99 -4.87 -4.18
N GLY A 135 -19.76 -5.45 -3.00
CA GLY A 135 -19.23 -4.74 -1.83
C GLY A 135 -17.88 -4.07 -2.07
N PHE A 136 -17.10 -4.56 -3.04
CA PHE A 136 -15.82 -4.00 -3.46
C PHE A 136 -15.94 -2.73 -4.32
N ALA A 137 -17.11 -2.50 -4.93
CA ALA A 137 -17.44 -1.33 -5.73
C ALA A 137 -18.40 -0.36 -5.02
N ARG A 138 -18.78 -0.63 -3.76
CA ARG A 138 -19.79 0.14 -3.05
C ARG A 138 -19.43 1.64 -2.94
N PRO A 139 -20.41 2.55 -2.93
CA PRO A 139 -20.17 3.96 -2.62
C PRO A 139 -19.52 4.16 -1.25
N CYS A 140 -18.64 5.15 -1.14
CA CYS A 140 -17.97 5.54 0.10
C CYS A 140 -18.07 7.06 0.32
N PRO A 141 -19.27 7.60 0.61
CA PRO A 141 -19.45 9.03 0.88
C PRO A 141 -18.75 9.47 2.19
N PRO A 142 -18.39 10.76 2.32
CA PRO A 142 -18.66 11.81 1.35
C PRO A 142 -17.60 11.94 0.24
N LEU A 143 -16.39 11.40 0.42
CA LEU A 143 -15.27 11.61 -0.51
C LEU A 143 -15.38 10.83 -1.82
N PHE A 144 -15.96 9.62 -1.78
CA PHE A 144 -16.07 8.77 -2.96
C PHE A 144 -17.52 8.33 -3.17
N PRO A 145 -18.44 9.27 -3.49
CA PRO A 145 -19.84 8.95 -3.69
C PRO A 145 -20.04 8.14 -4.98
N GLY A 146 -21.19 7.47 -5.09
CA GLY A 146 -21.61 6.76 -6.30
C GLY A 146 -20.90 5.43 -6.60
N PRO A 147 -21.26 4.78 -7.73
CA PRO A 147 -20.71 3.48 -8.13
C PRO A 147 -19.19 3.49 -8.25
N GLY A 148 -18.54 2.41 -7.81
CA GLY A 148 -17.08 2.28 -7.80
C GLY A 148 -16.38 3.10 -6.71
N GLY A 149 -17.13 3.70 -5.78
CA GLY A 149 -16.58 4.57 -4.73
C GLY A 149 -15.46 3.92 -3.92
N ARG A 150 -15.62 2.66 -3.55
CA ARG A 150 -14.58 1.90 -2.82
C ARG A 150 -13.31 1.65 -3.64
N HIS A 151 -13.39 1.46 -4.96
CA HIS A 151 -12.19 1.36 -5.80
C HIS A 151 -11.40 2.66 -5.81
N ARG A 152 -12.10 3.80 -5.98
CA ARG A 152 -11.48 5.13 -5.91
C ARG A 152 -10.90 5.42 -4.53
N GLN A 153 -11.63 5.08 -3.47
CA GLN A 153 -11.15 5.24 -2.10
C GLN A 153 -9.87 4.44 -1.86
N ARG A 154 -9.81 3.19 -2.31
CA ARG A 154 -8.59 2.37 -2.21
C ARG A 154 -7.44 2.96 -2.99
N ALA A 155 -7.67 3.32 -4.25
CA ALA A 155 -6.65 3.93 -5.09
C ALA A 155 -6.06 5.22 -4.48
N PHE A 156 -6.92 6.08 -3.93
CA PHE A 156 -6.49 7.29 -3.22
C PHE A 156 -5.71 6.98 -1.94
N ARG A 157 -6.19 6.02 -1.14
CA ARG A 157 -5.51 5.57 0.08
C ARG A 157 -4.17 4.90 -0.18
N ASP A 158 -4.06 4.19 -1.29
CA ASP A 158 -2.79 3.63 -1.74
C ASP A 158 -1.82 4.76 -2.10
N ALA A 159 -2.28 5.81 -2.79
CA ALA A 159 -1.47 6.99 -3.06
C ALA A 159 -1.05 7.73 -1.77
N LEU A 160 -1.92 7.82 -0.75
CA LEU A 160 -1.53 8.34 0.57
C LEU A 160 -0.40 7.51 1.17
N ALA A 161 -0.52 6.19 1.15
CA ALA A 161 0.50 5.29 1.69
C ALA A 161 1.82 5.37 0.90
N ASP A 162 1.81 5.77 -0.37
CA ASP A 162 3.04 5.89 -1.17
C ASP A 162 3.72 7.26 -1.02
N LEU A 163 2.94 8.34 -0.98
CA LEU A 163 3.46 9.71 -1.10
C LEU A 163 3.69 10.41 0.24
N VAL A 164 2.95 10.01 1.29
CA VAL A 164 2.98 10.71 2.58
C VAL A 164 4.12 10.25 3.51
N PRO A 165 4.54 8.96 3.57
CA PRO A 165 5.57 8.56 4.54
C PRO A 165 6.88 9.37 4.50
N PRO A 166 7.44 9.72 3.32
CA PRO A 166 8.64 10.57 3.28
C PRO A 166 8.45 11.96 3.89
N GLN A 167 7.23 12.49 3.90
CA GLN A 167 6.90 13.78 4.53
C GLN A 167 7.02 13.73 6.06
N HIS A 168 7.03 12.51 6.64
CA HIS A 168 7.18 12.24 8.07
C HIS A 168 8.53 11.58 8.40
N GLY A 169 9.50 11.67 7.48
CA GLY A 169 10.85 11.12 7.66
C GLY A 169 10.93 9.60 7.55
N TRP A 170 9.89 8.94 7.02
CA TRP A 170 9.91 7.50 6.80
C TRP A 170 10.53 7.16 5.45
N LEU A 171 11.09 5.96 5.35
CA LEU A 171 11.61 5.42 4.11
C LEU A 171 10.47 5.18 3.10
N PRO A 172 10.78 5.14 1.79
CA PRO A 172 9.79 4.85 0.75
C PRO A 172 8.98 3.58 1.02
N THR A 173 7.69 3.63 0.71
CA THR A 173 6.80 2.47 0.87
C THR A 173 7.19 1.35 -0.08
N VAL A 174 7.29 0.15 0.47
CA VAL A 174 7.41 -1.10 -0.28
C VAL A 174 6.02 -1.69 -0.49
N ARG A 175 5.77 -2.23 -1.68
CA ARG A 175 4.56 -3.00 -1.97
C ARG A 175 4.92 -4.39 -2.45
N ILE A 176 4.24 -5.39 -1.90
CA ILE A 176 4.37 -6.80 -2.30
C ILE A 176 2.99 -7.24 -2.77
N ALA A 177 2.86 -7.62 -4.03
CA ALA A 177 1.59 -8.13 -4.54
C ALA A 177 1.39 -9.59 -4.14
N ASP A 178 0.14 -9.97 -3.87
CA ASP A 178 -0.25 -11.33 -3.49
C ASP A 178 0.25 -12.40 -4.47
N PHE A 179 0.17 -12.14 -5.77
CA PHE A 179 0.60 -13.04 -6.84
C PHE A 179 2.12 -13.21 -6.93
N GLN A 180 2.90 -12.41 -6.19
CA GLN A 180 4.34 -12.59 -6.08
C GLN A 180 4.70 -13.55 -4.95
N ILE A 181 3.77 -13.81 -4.03
CA ILE A 181 3.99 -14.69 -2.88
C ILE A 181 3.60 -16.11 -3.30
N PRO A 182 4.46 -17.14 -3.15
CA PRO A 182 4.11 -18.52 -3.46
C PRO A 182 2.81 -18.92 -2.74
N THR A 183 1.87 -19.65 -3.34
CA THR A 183 0.58 -19.93 -2.66
C THR A 183 0.61 -21.15 -1.74
N THR A 184 1.65 -21.97 -1.80
CA THR A 184 1.78 -23.19 -1.00
C THR A 184 2.29 -22.87 0.40
N SER A 185 1.56 -23.30 1.41
CA SER A 185 1.83 -23.07 2.85
C SER A 185 3.09 -23.78 3.38
N GLN A 186 3.76 -24.57 2.56
CA GLN A 186 4.84 -25.47 2.99
C GLN A 186 6.25 -24.92 2.78
N ASP A 187 6.41 -23.72 2.22
CA ASP A 187 7.75 -23.20 1.93
C ASP A 187 7.94 -21.78 2.45
N ASP A 188 8.05 -21.72 3.77
CA ASP A 188 8.46 -20.55 4.53
C ASP A 188 9.80 -19.99 4.05
N GLU A 189 10.73 -20.88 3.65
CA GLU A 189 12.05 -20.49 3.13
C GLU A 189 11.93 -19.87 1.73
N LEU A 190 11.15 -20.47 0.82
CA LEU A 190 10.87 -19.87 -0.49
C LEU A 190 10.14 -18.53 -0.35
N THR A 191 9.20 -18.43 0.59
CA THR A 191 8.51 -17.16 0.88
C THR A 191 9.53 -16.12 1.35
N ALA A 192 10.41 -16.46 2.30
CA ALA A 192 11.46 -15.57 2.78
C ALA A 192 12.46 -15.16 1.68
N ALA A 193 12.91 -16.11 0.85
CA ALA A 193 13.80 -15.83 -0.28
C ALA A 193 13.12 -14.91 -1.32
N THR A 194 11.84 -15.15 -1.60
CA THR A 194 11.05 -14.32 -2.51
C THR A 194 10.90 -12.90 -1.98
N VAL A 195 10.45 -12.75 -0.73
CA VAL A 195 10.30 -11.45 -0.08
C VAL A 195 11.65 -10.72 -0.03
N ARG A 196 12.74 -11.39 0.33
CA ARG A 196 14.10 -10.82 0.30
C ARG A 196 14.45 -10.24 -1.07
N GLY A 197 14.22 -11.00 -2.15
CA GLY A 197 14.47 -10.52 -3.51
C GLY A 197 13.60 -9.31 -3.91
N LEU A 198 12.40 -9.18 -3.36
CA LEU A 198 11.55 -8.01 -3.57
C LEU A 198 12.04 -6.77 -2.79
N LEU A 199 12.62 -6.98 -1.61
CA LEU A 199 13.13 -5.92 -0.73
C LEU A 199 14.48 -5.34 -1.19
N GLN A 200 15.27 -6.07 -1.97
CA GLN A 200 16.59 -5.61 -2.44
C GLN A 200 16.52 -4.56 -3.58
N ARG A 201 15.35 -3.96 -3.82
CA ARG A 201 15.15 -2.94 -4.86
C ARG A 201 15.52 -1.55 -4.34
N PRO A 202 15.80 -0.58 -5.23
CA PRO A 202 15.85 0.83 -4.84
C PRO A 202 14.60 1.22 -4.04
N GLY A 203 14.81 1.95 -2.94
CA GLY A 203 13.72 2.33 -2.02
C GLY A 203 13.26 1.22 -1.06
N GLY A 204 13.84 0.01 -1.13
CA GLY A 204 13.63 -1.03 -0.13
C GLY A 204 14.38 -0.77 1.19
N PRO A 205 14.36 -1.74 2.13
CA PRO A 205 15.10 -1.67 3.39
C PRO A 205 16.59 -1.43 3.17
N PRO A 206 17.26 -0.67 4.06
CA PRO A 206 18.72 -0.55 4.05
C PRO A 206 19.37 -1.94 4.13
N THR A 207 20.33 -2.21 3.25
CA THR A 207 20.95 -3.56 3.14
C THR A 207 21.62 -4.02 4.42
N ARG A 208 22.09 -3.10 5.26
CA ARG A 208 22.66 -3.38 6.59
C ARG A 208 21.67 -4.06 7.56
N PHE A 209 20.37 -3.98 7.29
CA PHE A 209 19.34 -4.61 8.11
C PHE A 209 18.84 -5.93 7.54
N LEU A 210 19.40 -6.41 6.42
CA LEU A 210 19.10 -7.76 5.91
C LEU A 210 19.97 -8.78 6.66
N ARG A 211 19.33 -9.81 7.21
CA ARG A 211 19.97 -10.94 7.92
C ARG A 211 20.47 -12.02 6.97
#